data_AF-A0A962H2L2-F1
#
_entry.id   AF-A0A962H2L2-F1
#
_cell.length_a   1.000
_cell.length_b   1.000
_cell.length_c   1.000
_cell.angle_alpha   90.00
_cell.angle_beta   90.00
_cell.angle_gamma   90.00
#
_symmetry.space_group_name_H-M   'P 1'
#
loop_
_entity.id
_entity.type
_entity.pdbx_description
1 polymer ?
#
loop_
_entity_poly.entity_id
_entity_poly.type
_entity_poly.pdbx_seq_one_letter_code
_entity_poly.pdbx_strand_id
1 'polypeptide(L)'
;MNKRITSAIILLFLPFLANASIDETINNTLAPYLNKFTQIIFAQIPLFGTTVPWVVIWLVIAASFFTIYFKFINLRTFGHGLALMRGKYDYSKAPGEVTHFQALSTALSGTVGLGNIAGVAAAVGIGGAGATFWMIVCGFLGMSSKFVECTLGVKYRDILPNGHVHGGPMRYLTKGFAEKNMAGFG
;
A
#
# COMPACT_ATOMS: atom_id res chain seq x y z
N MET A 1 24.81 -54.86 -14.29
CA MET A 1 23.85 -54.04 -13.53
C MET A 1 23.36 -52.91 -14.45
N ASN A 2 22.11 -52.99 -14.90
CA ASN A 2 21.61 -52.20 -16.02
C ASN A 2 21.56 -50.70 -15.71
N LYS A 3 22.16 -49.86 -16.57
CA LYS A 3 22.16 -48.39 -16.47
C LYS A 3 20.76 -47.79 -16.29
N ARG A 4 19.72 -48.47 -16.78
CA ARG A 4 18.32 -48.07 -16.63
C ARG A 4 17.79 -48.20 -15.19
N ILE A 5 18.30 -49.14 -14.40
CA ILE A 5 17.90 -49.36 -13.00
C ILE A 5 18.60 -48.34 -12.09
N THR A 6 19.88 -48.05 -12.34
CA THR A 6 20.60 -46.99 -11.62
C THR A 6 20.03 -45.60 -11.91
N SER A 7 19.62 -45.30 -13.15
CA SER A 7 18.95 -44.02 -13.48
C SER A 7 17.54 -43.89 -12.85
N ALA A 8 16.78 -44.98 -12.73
CA ALA A 8 15.46 -44.95 -12.08
C ALA A 8 15.56 -44.71 -10.57
N ILE A 9 16.57 -45.28 -9.91
CA ILE A 9 16.83 -45.06 -8.48
C ILE A 9 17.27 -43.60 -8.24
N ILE A 10 18.10 -43.03 -9.11
CA ILE A 10 18.51 -41.61 -9.01
C ILE A 10 17.31 -40.66 -9.22
N LEU A 11 16.38 -40.99 -10.11
CA LEU A 11 15.12 -40.24 -10.32
C LEU A 11 14.13 -40.33 -9.16
N LEU A 12 14.14 -41.46 -8.41
CA LEU A 12 13.35 -41.64 -7.19
C LEU A 12 13.91 -40.88 -5.98
N PHE A 13 15.21 -40.55 -5.97
CA PHE A 13 15.86 -39.78 -4.90
C PHE A 13 16.04 -38.29 -5.22
N LEU A 14 15.75 -37.84 -6.45
CA LEU A 14 15.76 -36.42 -6.84
C LEU A 14 14.84 -35.51 -6.01
N PRO A 15 13.66 -35.94 -5.51
CA PRO A 15 12.85 -35.11 -4.60
C PRO A 15 13.48 -34.95 -3.20
N PHE A 16 14.45 -35.80 -2.84
CA PHE A 16 15.11 -35.79 -1.52
C PHE A 16 16.41 -34.99 -1.50
N LEU A 17 16.91 -34.56 -2.67
CA LEU A 17 18.03 -33.63 -2.86
C LEU A 17 17.57 -32.19 -3.16
N ALA A 18 16.26 -31.94 -3.12
CA ALA A 18 15.69 -30.60 -3.21
C ALA A 18 16.04 -29.82 -1.94
N ASN A 19 17.17 -29.14 -2.00
CA ASN A 19 17.67 -28.13 -1.08
C ASN A 19 16.58 -27.42 -0.25
N ALA A 20 16.44 -27.83 1.01
CA ALA A 20 15.90 -27.06 2.12
C ALA A 20 16.84 -25.88 2.51
N SER A 21 17.41 -25.13 1.56
CA SER A 21 18.68 -24.42 1.82
C SER A 21 18.57 -22.90 2.02
N ILE A 22 17.62 -22.19 1.41
CA ILE A 22 17.52 -20.73 1.54
C ILE A 22 16.10 -20.28 1.89
N ASP A 23 15.09 -20.71 1.15
CA ASP A 23 13.69 -20.32 1.42
C ASP A 23 13.21 -20.78 2.80
N GLU A 24 13.57 -22.00 3.19
CA GLU A 24 13.21 -22.55 4.49
C GLU A 24 13.97 -21.88 5.63
N THR A 25 15.25 -21.52 5.40
CA THR A 25 16.07 -20.74 6.35
C THR A 25 15.52 -19.32 6.53
N ILE A 26 15.14 -18.65 5.43
CA ILE A 26 14.51 -17.33 5.43
C ILE A 26 13.18 -17.40 6.17
N ASN A 27 12.33 -18.39 5.86
CA ASN A 27 11.04 -18.56 6.50
C ASN A 27 11.20 -18.83 8.00
N ASN A 28 12.04 -19.78 8.40
CA ASN A 28 12.23 -20.11 9.83
C ASN A 28 12.83 -18.95 10.64
N THR A 29 13.64 -18.09 10.00
CA THR A 29 14.26 -16.94 10.67
C THR A 29 13.32 -15.72 10.71
N LEU A 30 12.58 -15.44 9.64
CA LEU A 30 11.73 -14.25 9.53
C LEU A 30 10.28 -14.49 9.98
N ALA A 31 9.73 -15.69 9.79
CA ALA A 31 8.35 -16.03 10.16
C ALA A 31 7.99 -15.69 11.61
N PRO A 32 8.81 -15.95 12.66
CA PRO A 32 8.39 -15.61 14.02
C PRO A 32 8.21 -14.09 14.25
N TYR A 33 9.00 -13.25 13.57
CA TYR A 33 8.87 -11.79 13.64
C TYR A 33 7.68 -11.31 12.81
N LEU A 34 7.56 -11.81 11.58
CA LEU A 34 6.43 -11.52 10.68
C LEU A 34 5.11 -11.93 11.31
N ASN A 35 5.02 -13.13 11.89
CA ASN A 35 3.78 -13.64 12.48
C ASN A 35 3.33 -12.83 13.69
N LYS A 36 4.26 -12.37 14.55
CA LYS A 36 3.90 -11.47 15.65
C LYS A 36 3.38 -10.13 15.12
N PHE A 37 4.03 -9.57 14.11
CA PHE A 37 3.64 -8.30 13.51
C PHE A 37 2.29 -8.38 12.79
N THR A 38 2.07 -9.43 11.98
CA THR A 38 0.81 -9.64 11.25
C THR A 38 -0.34 -9.93 12.21
N GLN A 39 -0.12 -10.71 13.26
CA GLN A 39 -1.14 -10.94 14.30
C GLN A 39 -1.54 -9.64 14.99
N ILE A 40 -0.59 -8.76 15.29
CA ILE A 40 -0.89 -7.44 15.85
C ILE A 40 -1.70 -6.64 14.83
N ILE A 41 -1.26 -6.47 13.58
CA ILE A 41 -1.94 -5.62 12.59
C ILE A 41 -3.31 -6.15 12.17
N PHE A 42 -3.45 -7.45 12.02
CA PHE A 42 -4.70 -8.07 11.59
C PHE A 42 -5.52 -8.62 12.77
N ALA A 43 -5.21 -8.18 14.00
CA ALA A 43 -6.01 -8.52 15.17
C ALA A 43 -7.48 -8.15 14.94
N GLN A 44 -8.37 -9.07 15.29
CA GLN A 44 -9.79 -8.86 15.10
C GLN A 44 -10.42 -8.47 16.43
N ILE A 45 -11.22 -7.42 16.41
CA ILE A 45 -11.99 -6.98 17.57
C ILE A 45 -13.45 -7.35 17.32
N PRO A 46 -14.12 -8.05 18.26
CA PRO A 46 -15.54 -8.30 18.16
C PRO A 46 -16.29 -6.96 18.30
N LEU A 47 -17.05 -6.60 17.28
CA LEU A 47 -17.83 -5.37 17.23
C LEU A 47 -19.23 -5.69 16.68
N PHE A 48 -20.29 -5.34 17.42
CA PHE A 48 -21.68 -5.54 16.99
C PHE A 48 -22.01 -6.96 16.47
N GLY A 49 -21.42 -8.00 17.05
CA GLY A 49 -21.65 -9.40 16.66
C GLY A 49 -20.88 -9.88 15.43
N THR A 50 -19.97 -9.06 14.88
CA THR A 50 -19.06 -9.43 13.80
C THR A 50 -17.61 -9.16 14.17
N THR A 51 -16.65 -9.87 13.57
CA THR A 51 -15.22 -9.65 13.80
C THR A 51 -14.68 -8.66 12.78
N VAL A 52 -14.17 -7.52 13.26
CA VAL A 52 -13.61 -6.47 12.40
C VAL A 52 -12.11 -6.36 12.64
N PRO A 53 -11.25 -6.36 11.60
CA PRO A 53 -9.83 -6.08 11.77
C PRO A 53 -9.64 -4.68 12.35
N TRP A 54 -8.91 -4.55 13.46
CA TRP A 54 -8.74 -3.26 14.14
C TRP A 54 -8.05 -2.21 13.25
N VAL A 55 -7.17 -2.65 12.34
CA VAL A 55 -6.51 -1.77 11.36
C VAL A 55 -7.52 -1.00 10.51
N VAL A 56 -8.66 -1.61 10.17
CA VAL A 56 -9.71 -0.94 9.39
C VAL A 56 -10.32 0.20 10.22
N ILE A 57 -10.61 -0.06 11.49
CA ILE A 57 -11.14 0.94 12.43
C ILE A 57 -10.16 2.11 12.56
N TRP A 58 -8.87 1.80 12.76
CA TRP A 58 -7.81 2.80 12.84
C TRP A 58 -7.70 3.66 11.58
N LEU A 59 -7.75 3.04 10.40
CA LEU A 59 -7.68 3.74 9.12
C LEU A 59 -8.89 4.65 8.89
N VAL A 60 -10.10 4.21 9.26
CA VAL A 60 -11.31 5.03 9.14
C VAL A 60 -11.26 6.22 10.09
N ILE A 61 -10.77 6.05 11.32
CA ILE A 61 -10.59 7.15 12.28
C ILE A 61 -9.59 8.17 11.74
N ALA A 62 -8.42 7.73 11.28
CA ALA A 62 -7.41 8.61 10.71
C ALA A 62 -7.93 9.36 9.46
N ALA A 63 -8.63 8.65 8.56
CA ALA A 63 -9.22 9.25 7.37
C ALA A 63 -10.31 10.28 7.69
N SER A 64 -11.15 9.98 8.69
CA SER A 64 -12.16 10.91 9.18
C SER A 64 -11.51 12.16 9.78
N PHE A 65 -10.49 11.97 10.62
CA PHE A 65 -9.71 13.06 11.21
C PHE A 65 -9.10 13.97 10.13
N PHE A 66 -8.38 13.41 9.14
CA PHE A 66 -7.80 14.21 8.07
C PHE A 66 -8.86 14.91 7.22
N THR A 67 -9.96 14.23 6.91
CA THR A 67 -11.07 14.84 6.14
C THR A 67 -11.64 16.06 6.86
N ILE A 68 -11.88 15.98 8.17
CA ILE A 68 -12.41 17.09 8.98
C ILE A 68 -11.36 18.18 9.17
N TYR A 69 -10.14 17.81 9.55
CA TYR A 69 -9.03 18.74 9.80
C TYR A 69 -8.70 19.59 8.57
N PHE A 70 -8.66 18.99 7.39
CA PHE A 70 -8.45 19.69 6.12
C PHE A 70 -9.75 20.27 5.53
N LYS A 71 -10.85 20.25 6.28
CA LYS A 71 -12.15 20.84 5.93
C LYS A 71 -12.67 20.37 4.56
N PHE A 72 -12.72 19.05 4.36
CA PHE A 72 -13.17 18.38 3.12
C PHE A 72 -12.38 18.81 1.88
N ILE A 73 -11.05 18.73 1.97
CA ILE A 73 -10.13 19.11 0.88
C ILE A 73 -10.35 18.28 -0.39
N ASN A 74 -10.77 17.03 -0.23
CA ASN A 74 -11.14 16.12 -1.31
C ASN A 74 -12.24 16.71 -2.22
N LEU A 75 -13.22 17.43 -1.68
CA LEU A 75 -14.25 18.12 -2.48
C LEU A 75 -13.77 19.48 -2.99
N ARG A 76 -13.10 20.27 -2.14
CA ARG A 76 -12.73 21.65 -2.46
C ARG A 76 -11.72 21.73 -3.61
N THR A 77 -10.76 20.81 -3.65
CA THR A 77 -9.61 20.89 -4.55
C THR A 77 -9.73 19.92 -5.73
N PHE A 78 -10.83 19.15 -5.82
CA PHE A 78 -11.04 18.18 -6.91
C PHE A 78 -10.90 18.81 -8.30
N GLY A 79 -11.53 19.98 -8.51
CA GLY A 79 -11.43 20.69 -9.79
C GLY A 79 -10.01 21.17 -10.12
N HIS A 80 -9.23 21.56 -9.11
CA HIS A 80 -7.84 21.93 -9.29
C HIS A 80 -6.98 20.71 -9.67
N GLY A 81 -7.23 19.55 -9.04
CA GLY A 81 -6.60 18.28 -9.40
C GLY A 81 -6.85 17.89 -10.86
N LEU A 82 -8.10 18.03 -11.33
CA LEU A 82 -8.43 17.75 -12.73
C LEU A 82 -7.73 18.71 -13.70
N ALA A 83 -7.57 19.98 -13.32
CA ALA A 83 -6.85 20.96 -14.13
C ALA A 83 -5.34 20.64 -14.21
N LEU A 84 -4.73 20.14 -13.13
CA LEU A 84 -3.34 19.65 -13.12
C LEU A 84 -3.15 18.46 -14.07
N MET A 85 -4.05 17.47 -14.02
CA MET A 85 -3.99 16.29 -14.91
C MET A 85 -4.17 16.64 -16.39
N ARG A 86 -4.92 17.71 -16.69
CA ARG A 86 -5.11 18.22 -18.05
C ARG A 86 -3.92 19.06 -18.56
N GLY A 87 -2.86 19.20 -17.77
CA GLY A 87 -1.65 19.94 -18.14
C GLY A 87 -1.78 21.47 -18.05
N LYS A 88 -2.88 22.00 -17.47
CA LYS A 88 -3.08 23.47 -17.36
C LYS A 88 -2.01 24.17 -16.52
N TYR A 89 -1.33 23.42 -15.66
CA TYR A 89 -0.28 23.92 -14.76
C TYR A 89 1.07 23.20 -14.96
N ASP A 90 1.28 22.57 -16.12
CA ASP A 90 2.58 21.95 -16.43
C ASP A 90 3.64 23.05 -16.67
N TYR A 91 4.71 23.02 -15.88
CA TYR A 91 5.85 23.92 -16.01
C TYR A 91 7.04 23.18 -16.59
N SER A 92 7.58 23.66 -17.72
CA SER A 92 8.73 23.05 -18.41
C SER A 92 10.02 22.96 -17.59
N LYS A 93 10.12 23.69 -16.46
CA LYS A 93 11.27 23.67 -15.54
C LYS A 93 10.93 23.06 -14.18
N ALA A 94 9.74 22.48 -14.02
CA ALA A 94 9.36 21.87 -12.74
C ALA A 94 10.23 20.61 -12.49
N PRO A 95 10.81 20.46 -11.29
CA PRO A 95 11.61 19.29 -10.97
C PRO A 95 10.75 18.02 -10.86
N GLY A 96 10.95 17.05 -11.73
CA GLY A 96 10.25 15.76 -11.73
C GLY A 96 10.54 14.94 -13.00
N GLU A 97 10.39 13.62 -12.90
CA GLU A 97 10.70 12.68 -14.00
C GLU A 97 9.49 12.36 -14.88
N VAL A 98 8.28 12.55 -14.35
CA VAL A 98 7.02 12.18 -14.98
C VAL A 98 6.05 13.35 -14.94
N THR A 99 5.20 13.45 -15.95
CA THR A 99 4.12 14.45 -15.97
C THR A 99 3.05 14.14 -14.92
N HIS A 100 2.20 15.11 -14.59
CA HIS A 100 1.09 14.89 -13.66
C HIS A 100 0.15 13.76 -14.10
N PHE A 101 -0.12 13.66 -15.40
CA PHE A 101 -0.94 12.58 -15.95
C PHE A 101 -0.26 11.21 -15.89
N GLN A 102 1.05 11.14 -16.16
CA GLN A 102 1.82 9.91 -16.05
C GLN A 102 1.88 9.43 -14.59
N ALA A 103 2.18 10.32 -13.64
CA ALA A 103 2.17 10.00 -12.21
C ALA A 103 0.80 9.45 -11.75
N LEU A 104 -0.30 10.07 -12.19
CA LEU A 104 -1.64 9.55 -11.91
C LEU A 104 -1.86 8.18 -12.54
N SER A 105 -1.51 8.01 -13.81
CA SER A 105 -1.71 6.75 -14.54
C SER A 105 -0.93 5.60 -13.90
N THR A 106 0.30 5.85 -13.46
CA THR A 106 1.11 4.88 -12.70
C THR A 106 0.44 4.54 -11.36
N ALA A 107 -0.04 5.54 -10.61
CA ALA A 107 -0.73 5.31 -9.34
C ALA A 107 -2.04 4.53 -9.51
N LEU A 108 -2.83 4.85 -10.55
CA LEU A 108 -4.07 4.16 -10.88
C LEU A 108 -3.80 2.73 -11.35
N SER A 109 -2.77 2.50 -12.16
CA SER A 109 -2.38 1.16 -12.59
C SER A 109 -1.98 0.26 -11.42
N GLY A 110 -1.35 0.83 -10.38
CA GLY A 110 -0.98 0.08 -9.18
C GLY A 110 -2.13 -0.20 -8.23
N THR A 111 -3.25 0.53 -8.35
CA THR A 111 -4.38 0.45 -7.40
C THR A 111 -5.64 -0.13 -8.01
N VAL A 112 -5.85 -0.03 -9.33
CA VAL A 112 -7.00 -0.61 -10.04
C VAL A 112 -6.57 -1.92 -10.68
N GLY A 113 -7.10 -3.03 -10.19
CA GLY A 113 -6.80 -4.36 -10.74
C GLY A 113 -7.92 -5.35 -10.49
N LEU A 114 -7.72 -6.58 -10.99
CA LEU A 114 -8.67 -7.70 -10.84
C LEU A 114 -9.04 -7.94 -9.38
N GLY A 115 -8.08 -7.77 -8.46
CA GLY A 115 -8.29 -7.88 -7.02
C GLY A 115 -9.36 -6.93 -6.47
N ASN A 116 -9.46 -5.71 -6.99
CA ASN A 116 -10.49 -4.76 -6.56
C ASN A 116 -11.87 -5.15 -7.07
N ILE A 117 -11.96 -5.67 -8.30
CA ILE A 117 -13.23 -6.11 -8.90
C ILE A 117 -13.75 -7.34 -8.14
N ALA A 118 -12.90 -8.35 -7.94
CA ALA A 118 -13.23 -9.55 -7.19
C ALA A 118 -13.50 -9.24 -5.71
N GLY A 119 -12.73 -8.34 -5.10
CA GLY A 119 -12.90 -7.91 -3.73
C GLY A 119 -14.24 -7.19 -3.49
N VAL A 120 -14.65 -6.31 -4.41
CA VAL A 120 -15.98 -5.68 -4.37
C VAL A 120 -17.08 -6.73 -4.50
N ALA A 121 -16.96 -7.67 -5.44
CA ALA A 121 -17.94 -8.73 -5.63
C ALA A 121 -18.09 -9.61 -4.37
N ALA A 122 -16.98 -9.99 -3.75
CA ALA A 122 -16.99 -10.75 -2.49
C ALA A 122 -17.59 -9.92 -1.33
N ALA A 123 -17.22 -8.64 -1.21
CA ALA A 123 -17.72 -7.76 -0.17
C ALA A 123 -19.23 -7.54 -0.27
N VAL A 124 -19.77 -7.36 -1.48
CA VAL A 124 -21.21 -7.24 -1.72
C VAL A 124 -21.91 -8.57 -1.53
N GLY A 125 -21.30 -9.68 -1.96
CA GLY A 125 -21.86 -11.02 -1.76
C GLY A 125 -22.02 -11.40 -0.29
N ILE A 126 -21.03 -11.05 0.55
CA ILE A 126 -21.05 -11.34 2.00
C ILE A 126 -21.83 -10.27 2.78
N GLY A 127 -21.62 -9.00 2.46
CA GLY A 127 -22.16 -7.86 3.22
C GLY A 127 -23.51 -7.34 2.75
N GLY A 128 -24.05 -7.87 1.65
CA GLY A 128 -25.32 -7.45 1.06
C GLY A 128 -25.27 -6.06 0.41
N ALA A 129 -26.45 -5.55 0.04
CA ALA A 129 -26.58 -4.29 -0.69
C ALA A 129 -26.03 -3.06 0.05
N GLY A 130 -25.96 -3.11 1.39
CA GLY A 130 -25.40 -2.03 2.20
C GLY A 130 -23.88 -1.89 2.10
N ALA A 131 -23.16 -2.93 1.69
CA ALA A 131 -21.69 -2.91 1.59
C ALA A 131 -21.19 -1.85 0.62
N THR A 132 -21.84 -1.71 -0.55
CA THR A 132 -21.45 -0.74 -1.57
C THR A 132 -21.51 0.70 -1.06
N PHE A 133 -22.55 1.05 -0.30
CA PHE A 133 -22.68 2.37 0.31
C PHE A 133 -21.48 2.68 1.22
N TRP A 134 -21.13 1.76 2.11
CA TRP A 134 -20.00 1.94 3.02
C TRP A 134 -18.65 1.95 2.31
N MET A 135 -18.48 1.18 1.24
CA MET A 135 -17.26 1.24 0.42
C MET A 135 -17.06 2.62 -0.21
N ILE A 136 -18.13 3.25 -0.71
CA ILE A 136 -18.08 4.61 -1.26
C ILE A 136 -17.70 5.61 -0.17
N VAL A 137 -18.31 5.52 1.02
CA VAL A 137 -18.00 6.40 2.15
C VAL A 137 -16.54 6.25 2.60
N CYS A 138 -16.06 5.02 2.78
CA CYS A 138 -14.67 4.76 3.14
C CYS A 138 -13.69 5.24 2.07
N GLY A 139 -14.02 5.05 0.78
CA GLY A 139 -13.21 5.57 -0.32
C GLY A 139 -13.15 7.09 -0.35
N PHE A 140 -14.28 7.75 -0.08
CA PHE A 140 -14.35 9.21 0.01
C PHE A 140 -13.48 9.77 1.15
N LEU A 141 -13.56 9.17 2.34
CA LEU A 141 -12.73 9.55 3.48
C LEU A 141 -11.24 9.25 3.22
N GLY A 142 -10.94 8.10 2.60
CA GLY A 142 -9.59 7.68 2.27
C GLY A 142 -8.86 8.60 1.29
N MET A 143 -9.60 9.33 0.44
CA MET A 143 -9.01 10.32 -0.47
C MET A 143 -8.25 11.42 0.28
N SER A 144 -8.75 11.86 1.44
CA SER A 144 -8.08 12.86 2.27
C SER A 144 -6.79 12.31 2.87
N SER A 145 -6.78 11.06 3.34
CA SER A 145 -5.55 10.40 3.83
C SER A 145 -4.50 10.29 2.73
N LYS A 146 -4.91 9.87 1.52
CA LYS A 146 -3.99 9.79 0.37
C LYS A 146 -3.47 11.17 -0.04
N PHE A 147 -4.29 12.21 0.03
CA PHE A 147 -3.84 13.57 -0.22
C PHE A 147 -2.71 13.98 0.76
N VAL A 148 -2.85 13.69 2.05
CA VAL A 148 -1.82 14.00 3.06
C VAL A 148 -0.54 13.20 2.79
N GLU A 149 -0.66 11.90 2.54
CA GLU A 149 0.47 11.03 2.22
C GLU A 149 1.26 11.53 1.00
N CYS A 150 0.57 11.83 -0.10
CA CYS A 150 1.20 12.32 -1.32
C CYS A 150 1.83 13.71 -1.12
N THR A 151 1.17 14.59 -0.35
CA THR A 151 1.71 15.93 -0.06
C THR A 151 3.00 15.85 0.75
N LEU A 152 3.04 15.00 1.79
CA LEU A 152 4.25 14.74 2.55
C LEU A 152 5.33 14.06 1.68
N GLY A 153 4.92 13.12 0.82
CA GLY A 153 5.81 12.46 -0.14
C GLY A 153 6.50 13.44 -1.08
N VAL A 154 5.79 14.46 -1.55
CA VAL A 154 6.38 15.52 -2.40
C VAL A 154 7.21 16.51 -1.59
N LYS A 155 6.78 16.87 -0.37
CA LYS A 155 7.50 17.81 0.50
C LYS A 155 8.88 17.28 0.91
N TYR A 156 8.98 15.99 1.22
CA TYR A 156 10.19 15.37 1.77
C TYR A 156 11.00 14.54 0.76
N ARG A 157 10.64 14.58 -0.54
CA ARG A 157 11.35 13.81 -1.57
C ARG A 157 12.81 14.23 -1.71
N ASP A 158 13.65 13.26 -2.01
CA ASP A 158 15.02 13.46 -2.46
C ASP A 158 15.06 13.55 -3.98
N ILE A 159 15.80 14.52 -4.49
CA ILE A 159 16.17 14.61 -5.90
C ILE A 159 17.66 14.31 -5.96
N LEU A 160 18.00 13.16 -6.51
CA LEU A 160 19.38 12.70 -6.65
C LEU A 160 20.12 13.49 -7.74
N PRO A 161 21.46 13.52 -7.72
CA PRO A 161 22.26 14.20 -8.75
C PRO A 161 22.05 13.69 -10.17
N ASN A 162 21.58 12.44 -10.32
CA ASN A 162 21.24 11.82 -11.60
C ASN A 162 19.80 12.14 -12.07
N GLY A 163 19.06 12.99 -11.35
CA GLY A 163 17.69 13.38 -11.67
C GLY A 163 16.61 12.47 -11.08
N HIS A 164 16.97 11.32 -10.49
CA HIS A 164 16.01 10.40 -9.90
C HIS A 164 15.34 10.96 -8.65
N VAL A 165 14.02 10.74 -8.55
CA VAL A 165 13.21 11.25 -7.45
C VAL A 165 12.77 10.12 -6.52
N HIS A 166 13.14 10.20 -5.24
CA HIS A 166 12.69 9.26 -4.21
C HIS A 166 11.82 9.97 -3.18
N GLY A 167 10.57 9.53 -3.03
CA GLY A 167 9.63 10.06 -2.04
C GLY A 167 8.89 8.95 -1.31
N GLY A 168 7.82 9.35 -0.61
CA GLY A 168 6.93 8.43 0.09
C GLY A 168 7.25 8.26 1.59
N PRO A 169 6.57 7.32 2.26
CA PRO A 169 6.63 7.14 3.71
C PRO A 169 8.03 6.98 4.25
N MET A 170 8.86 6.20 3.57
CA MET A 170 10.23 5.96 4.00
C MET A 170 11.09 7.23 4.03
N ARG A 171 10.71 8.30 3.33
CA ARG A 171 11.42 9.58 3.35
C ARG A 171 10.78 10.59 4.29
N TYR A 172 9.46 10.73 4.25
CA TYR A 172 8.79 11.71 5.11
C TYR A 172 8.73 11.29 6.58
N LEU A 173 8.80 9.99 6.90
CA LEU A 173 8.89 9.53 8.29
C LEU A 173 10.26 9.89 8.85
N THR A 174 11.34 9.42 8.23
CA THR A 174 12.71 9.69 8.69
C THR A 174 13.01 11.19 8.76
N LYS A 175 12.74 11.96 7.69
CA LYS A 175 13.01 13.40 7.66
C LYS A 175 12.03 14.21 8.51
N GLY A 176 10.74 13.90 8.44
CA GLY A 176 9.71 14.62 9.16
C GLY A 176 9.83 14.44 10.68
N PHE A 177 10.22 13.25 11.15
CA PHE A 177 10.52 13.04 12.55
C PHE A 177 11.86 13.64 12.96
N ALA A 178 12.89 13.59 12.12
CA ALA A 178 14.16 14.26 12.41
C ALA A 178 13.97 15.78 12.61
N GLU A 179 13.16 16.45 11.78
CA GLU A 179 12.80 17.87 11.94
C GLU A 179 12.09 18.16 13.28
N LYS A 180 11.45 17.16 13.88
CA LYS A 180 10.76 17.26 15.18
C LYS A 180 11.64 16.81 16.34
N ASN A 181 12.94 16.63 16.15
CA ASN A 181 13.87 16.06 17.14
C ASN A 181 13.48 14.63 17.59
N MET A 182 12.86 13.85 16.71
CA MET A 182 12.40 12.47 16.95
C MET A 182 13.02 11.47 15.97
N ALA A 183 14.28 11.68 15.56
CA ALA A 183 14.94 10.97 14.46
C ALA A 183 15.02 9.42 14.55
N GLY A 184 14.59 8.81 15.67
CA GLY A 184 14.53 7.35 15.84
C GLY A 184 13.12 6.73 15.71
N PHE A 185 12.08 7.53 15.48
CA PHE A 185 10.69 7.06 15.42
C PHE A 185 10.17 6.78 14.00
N GLY A 186 11.02 6.85 12.97
CA GLY A 186 10.64 6.49 11.60
C GLY A 186 11.74 6.66 10.56
#